data_AF-A0A7V2LLH7-F1
#
_entry.id   AF-A0A7V2LLH7-F1
#
_cell.length_a   1.000
_cell.length_b   1.000
_cell.length_c   1.000
_cell.angle_alpha   90.00
_cell.angle_beta   90.00
_cell.angle_gamma   90.00
#
_symmetry.space_group_name_H-M   'P 1'
#
loop_
_entity.id
_entity.type
_entity.pdbx_description
1 polymer ?
#
loop_
_entity_poly.entity_id
_entity_poly.type
_entity_poly.pdbx_seq_one_letter_code
_entity_poly.pdbx_strand_id
1 'polypeptide(L)' 'MLERQISDANRAAWESVSEGFVDEGWKDTVLVMPGETVRVIRRSADFTGLFIYHCHNLEHEDMGMMRNFEVVA' A
#
# COMPACT_ATOMS: atom_id res chain seq x y z
N MET A 1 2.22 -10.56 -4.58
CA MET A 1 2.78 -10.96 -3.27
C MET A 1 2.82 -9.73 -2.40
N LEU A 2 2.25 -9.85 -1.21
CA LEU A 2 2.18 -8.80 -0.19
C LEU A 2 2.80 -9.37 1.08
N GLU A 3 3.72 -8.65 1.69
CA GLU A 3 4.32 -9.00 2.98
C GLU A 3 4.20 -7.84 3.95
N ARG A 4 3.82 -8.12 5.21
CA ARG A 4 3.60 -7.13 6.26
C ARG A 4 4.61 -7.30 7.38
N GLN A 5 5.17 -6.20 7.85
CA GLN A 5 6.01 -6.13 9.04
C GLN A 5 5.38 -5.15 10.02
N ILE A 6 5.16 -5.60 11.26
CA ILE A 6 4.45 -4.82 12.28
C ILE A 6 5.41 -4.57 13.44
N SER A 7 5.56 -3.29 13.81
CA SER A 7 6.29 -2.88 15.02
C SER A 7 5.66 -3.44 16.29
N ASP A 8 6.47 -3.84 17.26
CA ASP A 8 5.95 -4.45 18.49
C ASP A 8 5.03 -3.52 19.28
N ALA A 9 5.27 -2.21 19.24
CA ALA A 9 4.43 -1.21 19.89
C ALA A 9 2.99 -1.18 19.36
N ASN A 10 2.75 -1.61 18.11
CA ASN A 10 1.43 -1.58 17.47
C ASN A 10 0.82 -2.97 17.25
N ARG A 11 1.49 -4.04 17.71
CA ARG A 11 1.09 -5.43 17.43
C ARG A 11 -0.33 -5.75 17.90
N ALA A 12 -0.67 -5.41 19.14
CA ALA A 12 -2.00 -5.68 19.70
C ALA A 12 -3.13 -4.93 18.95
N ALA A 13 -2.86 -3.70 18.48
CA ALA A 13 -3.82 -2.93 17.71
C ALA A 13 -4.01 -3.48 16.29
N TRP A 14 -2.95 -4.05 15.70
CA TRP A 14 -3.01 -4.70 14.40
C TRP A 14 -3.78 -6.03 14.47
N GLU A 15 -3.51 -6.85 15.50
CA GLU A 15 -4.16 -8.16 15.72
C GLU A 15 -5.68 -8.05 15.90
N SER A 16 -6.17 -6.93 16.44
CA SER A 16 -7.62 -6.73 16.63
C SER A 16 -8.41 -6.52 15.33
N VAL A 17 -7.72 -6.20 14.22
CA VAL A 17 -8.35 -5.91 12.92
C VAL A 17 -7.86 -6.80 11.78
N SER A 18 -6.79 -7.56 11.99
CA SER A 18 -6.09 -8.28 10.91
C SER A 18 -6.94 -9.34 10.20
N GLU A 19 -7.94 -9.90 10.89
CA GLU A 19 -8.88 -10.86 10.29
C GLU A 19 -9.71 -10.25 9.15
N GLY A 20 -9.86 -8.91 9.12
CA GLY A 20 -10.58 -8.20 8.07
C GLY A 20 -9.77 -7.95 6.79
N PHE A 21 -8.47 -8.28 6.77
CA PHE A 21 -7.62 -8.00 5.61
C PHE A 21 -7.80 -9.04 4.51
N VAL A 22 -7.94 -8.56 3.28
CA VAL A 22 -8.04 -9.42 2.09
C VAL A 22 -6.74 -9.33 1.29
N ASP A 23 -5.72 -10.05 1.73
CA ASP A 23 -4.37 -10.00 1.13
C ASP A 23 -4.11 -11.07 0.07
N GLU A 24 -5.06 -12.00 -0.13
CA GLU A 24 -4.95 -13.02 -1.16
C GLU A 24 -5.12 -12.44 -2.56
N GLY A 25 -4.24 -12.87 -3.48
CA GLY A 25 -4.27 -12.48 -4.89
C GLY A 25 -3.57 -11.17 -5.22
N TRP A 26 -3.96 -10.55 -6.33
CA TRP A 26 -3.43 -9.26 -6.78
C TRP A 26 -4.29 -8.11 -6.23
N LYS A 27 -3.63 -7.04 -5.82
CA LYS A 27 -4.26 -5.84 -5.26
C LYS A 27 -3.68 -4.60 -5.94
N ASP A 28 -4.52 -3.58 -6.09
CA ASP A 28 -4.11 -2.21 -6.44
C ASP A 28 -4.00 -1.33 -5.19
N THR A 29 -4.80 -1.63 -4.15
CA THR A 29 -4.91 -0.85 -2.92
C THR A 29 -4.76 -1.78 -1.71
N VAL A 30 -3.98 -1.34 -0.72
CA VAL A 30 -3.71 -2.10 0.50
C VAL A 30 -3.84 -1.18 1.71
N LEU A 31 -4.46 -1.67 2.78
CA LEU A 31 -4.49 -0.94 4.05
C LEU A 31 -3.13 -1.05 4.73
N VAL A 32 -2.59 0.09 5.19
CA VAL A 32 -1.35 0.17 5.97
C VAL A 32 -1.70 0.77 7.34
N MET A 33 -1.58 -0.04 8.39
CA MET A 33 -1.89 0.33 9.77
C MET A 33 -0.73 1.09 10.43
N PRO A 34 -0.96 1.79 11.56
CA PRO A 34 0.10 2.43 12.33
C PRO A 34 1.22 1.45 12.70
N GLY A 35 2.47 1.86 12.47
CA GLY A 35 3.64 1.03 12.76
C GLY A 35 3.80 -0.19 11.87
N GLU A 36 3.08 -0.26 10.75
CA GLU A 36 3.18 -1.30 9.73
C GLU A 36 4.07 -0.84 8.57
N THR A 37 4.83 -1.78 8.01
CA THR A 37 5.51 -1.65 6.73
C THR A 37 5.02 -2.76 5.81
N VAL A 38 4.54 -2.39 4.61
CA VAL A 38 4.05 -3.34 3.61
C VAL A 38 5.00 -3.38 2.43
N ARG A 39 5.44 -4.58 2.07
CA ARG A 39 6.26 -4.85 0.88
C ARG A 39 5.37 -5.43 -0.21
N VAL A 40 5.34 -4.75 -1.36
CA VAL A 40 4.53 -5.13 -2.53
C VAL A 40 5.41 -5.47 -3.73
N ILE A 41 4.87 -6.28 -4.63
CA ILE A 41 5.45 -6.54 -5.95
C ILE A 41 4.45 -6.08 -7.00
N ARG A 42 4.90 -5.23 -7.94
CA ARG A 42 4.10 -4.70 -9.06
C ARG A 42 4.75 -5.11 -10.38
N ARG A 43 3.94 -5.57 -11.33
CA ARG A 43 4.37 -5.87 -12.70
C ARG A 43 4.08 -4.69 -13.61
N SER A 44 5.06 -4.22 -14.38
CA SER A 44 4.95 -3.10 -15.32
C SER A 44 5.17 -3.56 -16.75
N ALA A 45 4.27 -4.41 -17.26
CA ALA A 45 4.47 -5.07 -18.56
C ALA A 45 3.80 -4.36 -19.74
N ASP A 46 2.68 -3.67 -19.50
CA ASP A 46 1.76 -3.36 -20.60
C ASP A 46 1.88 -1.90 -21.08
N PHE A 47 2.34 -0.98 -20.23
CA PHE A 47 2.33 0.46 -20.52
C PHE A 47 3.52 1.19 -19.89
N THR A 48 4.13 2.08 -20.67
CA THR A 48 5.12 3.08 -20.22
C THR A 48 4.45 4.44 -20.00
N GLY A 49 5.10 5.32 -19.22
CA GLY A 49 4.62 6.66 -18.94
C GLY A 49 4.62 7.03 -17.45
N LEU A 50 4.07 8.20 -17.15
CA LEU A 50 3.94 8.73 -15.80
C LEU A 50 2.64 8.25 -15.15
N PHE A 51 2.76 7.65 -13.98
CA PHE A 51 1.65 7.12 -13.18
C PHE A 51 1.71 7.68 -11.77
N ILE A 52 0.65 7.47 -11.00
CA ILE A 52 0.54 7.92 -9.60
C ILE A 52 0.43 6.75 -8.63
N TYR A 53 0.90 6.99 -7.42
CA TYR A 53 0.51 6.22 -6.24
C TYR A 53 0.27 7.20 -5.09
N HIS A 54 -0.73 6.92 -4.25
CA HIS A 54 -1.14 7.84 -3.19
C HIS A 54 -1.85 7.12 -2.06
N CYS A 55 -2.10 7.85 -0.98
CA CYS A 55 -3.06 7.43 0.03
C CYS A 55 -4.47 7.55 -0.53
N HIS A 56 -5.26 6.48 -0.49
CA HIS A 56 -6.64 6.52 -0.99
C HIS A 56 -7.64 7.16 0.02
N ASN A 57 -7.14 7.72 1.13
CA ASN A 57 -7.89 8.68 1.93
C ASN A 57 -7.82 10.03 1.20
N LEU A 58 -8.95 10.51 0.71
CA LEU A 58 -9.02 11.67 -0.20
C LEU A 58 -8.48 12.93 0.45
N GLU A 59 -8.74 13.14 1.73
CA GLU A 59 -8.21 14.28 2.46
C GLU A 59 -6.68 14.24 2.52
N HIS A 60 -6.08 13.06 2.71
CA HIS A 60 -4.62 12.91 2.70
C HIS A 60 -4.04 13.09 1.29
N GLU A 61 -4.70 12.57 0.26
CA GLU A 61 -4.33 12.74 -1.14
C GLU A 61 -4.25 14.23 -1.50
N ASP A 62 -5.34 14.98 -1.25
CA ASP A 62 -5.46 16.41 -1.55
C ASP A 62 -4.46 17.25 -0.76
N MET A 63 -4.08 16.80 0.44
CA MET A 63 -3.05 17.42 1.26
C MET A 63 -1.61 17.03 0.85
N GLY A 64 -1.43 16.31 -0.25
CA GLY A 64 -0.14 16.07 -0.90
C GLY A 64 0.49 14.70 -0.63
N MET A 65 -0.26 13.74 -0.10
CA MET A 65 0.18 12.35 0.09
C MET A 65 0.05 11.51 -1.21
N MET A 66 0.51 12.12 -2.31
CA MET A 66 0.52 11.57 -3.67
C MET A 66 1.91 11.75 -4.29
N ARG A 67 2.37 10.77 -5.07
CA ARG A 67 3.65 10.83 -5.78
C ARG A 67 3.52 10.25 -7.18
N ASN A 68 4.34 10.78 -8.08
CA ASN A 68 4.48 10.26 -9.42
C ASN A 68 5.53 9.14 -9.45
N PHE A 69 5.34 8.18 -10.35
CA PHE A 69 6.36 7.21 -10.73
C PHE A 69 6.36 7.04 -12.25
N GLU A 70 7.55 6.93 -12.83
CA GLU A 70 7.71 6.77 -14.27
C GLU A 70 8.07 5.32 -14.62
N VAL A 71 7.35 4.75 -15.58
CA VAL A 71 7.67 3.46 -16.18
C VAL A 71 8.30 3.70 -17.54
N VAL A 72 9.56 3.29 -17.68
CA VAL A 72 10.34 3.41 -18.93
C VAL A 72 10.45 2.04 -19.63
N ALA A 73 10.76 2.08 -20.93
CA ALA A 73 10.92 0.89 -21.77
C ALA A 73 12.28 0.19 -21.55
#